data_AF-A0A250JR75-F1
#
_entry.id   AF-A0A250JR75-F1
#
_cell.length_a   1.000
_cell.length_b   1.000
_cell.length_c   1.000
_cell.angle_alpha   90.00
_cell.angle_beta   90.00
_cell.angle_gamma   90.00
#
_symmetry.space_group_name_H-M   'P 1'
#
loop_
_entity.id
_entity.type
_entity.pdbx_description
1 polymer ?
#
loop_
_entity_poly.entity_id
_entity_poly.type
_entity_poly.pdbx_seq_one_letter_code
_entity_poly.pdbx_strand_id
1 'polypeptide(L)'
;MNRLVVWFVSWMAMVLATGGSAAWAAQAEARPPAAAGDTEEGAAPGFVPTTTSWIYREAMEAPWQDYSWAPHSLTNTSPVAAGRHSISVTMRAWEALYFNTSPLTVAPGMTLTLSVHGGASGNNAVVQTRAVVNGAFTPGTELGPYCTGGRIRANTWSTCTIPISVLAPQGARFTGLALQEGRGLSLPTLYFDELGVRGIPAPAPQVEVAIHPTSATVPAGGTQAFTATVTGSANTAVTWSVQEGASGGSVTAAGLYTAPSSAGTYHVVATSQAAPTKSAVATVTVTSTPPPPGGKWVSGYYTGWNADLYPPEKVDFTALTHILVGRVTPNPDGTVNTQFDNSNGPAIARTLSTRAHAAGRKAIIMVGGAGEHDGWVGAASSANRARFVQNLVNAMETFGYDGLDIDWEPVEQADKPALLALIQELRAARPQMLLTMPIGWVNSNFPEDADPWFANLVPYLDQMNVMSYEMTGPWGGWLSWYTSALRGESGYHPTSVSSSLNAWVGAGLPRNKLGMGIPFYGMAWRNITGPYQPYTDWSDYVGSDNSFTYEKILELSATGVYRWDEAAQASYVTFDVPVEDGTVRWISYDSPQAIAAKGAFAHDNGFGGTIIWTINQGCTDPATGANPLLDAVKDAFLE
;
A
#
# COMPACT_ATOMS: atom_id res chain seq x y z
N MET A 1 -53.46 18.45 -14.86
CA MET A 1 -53.74 19.75 -14.23
C MET A 1 -52.49 20.14 -13.47
N ASN A 2 -51.81 21.28 -13.64
CA ASN A 2 -51.78 22.40 -14.58
C ASN A 2 -50.35 22.97 -14.39
N ARG A 3 -49.52 23.12 -15.43
CA ARG A 3 -49.47 24.28 -16.33
C ARG A 3 -49.17 25.58 -15.57
N LEU A 4 -47.96 26.11 -15.71
CA LEU A 4 -47.48 27.07 -16.74
C LEU A 4 -47.57 28.51 -16.20
N VAL A 5 -46.68 29.41 -16.66
CA VAL A 5 -47.00 30.71 -17.31
C VAL A 5 -45.66 31.39 -17.67
N VAL A 6 -45.24 31.44 -18.95
CA VAL A 6 -45.56 32.40 -20.05
C VAL A 6 -44.50 33.53 -20.06
N TRP A 7 -43.89 33.92 -21.20
CA TRP A 7 -44.35 34.88 -22.22
C TRP A 7 -43.37 34.86 -23.43
N PHE A 8 -43.66 35.13 -24.71
CA PHE A 8 -44.84 35.32 -25.58
C PHE A 8 -44.27 35.43 -27.04
N VAL A 9 -44.73 34.62 -28.03
CA VAL A 9 -45.50 35.02 -29.26
C VAL A 9 -44.69 35.72 -30.39
N SER A 10 -44.84 35.47 -31.71
CA SER A 10 -45.51 34.49 -32.59
C SER A 10 -45.30 34.97 -34.07
N TRP A 11 -45.78 34.20 -35.07
CA TRP A 11 -45.98 34.48 -36.52
C TRP A 11 -44.76 34.27 -37.46
N MET A 12 -44.82 33.67 -38.67
CA MET A 12 -45.91 33.29 -39.59
C MET A 12 -45.43 32.19 -40.60
N ALA A 13 -46.36 31.52 -41.28
CA ALA A 13 -46.18 30.33 -42.10
C ALA A 13 -45.96 30.54 -43.63
N MET A 14 -45.42 29.49 -44.27
CA MET A 14 -45.80 28.88 -45.56
C MET A 14 -45.67 29.64 -46.93
N VAL A 15 -44.85 29.05 -47.82
CA VAL A 15 -45.24 28.43 -49.13
C VAL A 15 -45.24 29.24 -50.46
N LEU A 16 -44.41 28.71 -51.38
CA LEU A 16 -44.56 28.53 -52.85
C LEU A 16 -44.41 29.71 -53.86
N ALA A 17 -43.40 29.49 -54.72
CA ALA A 17 -43.51 29.28 -56.16
C ALA A 17 -43.25 30.44 -57.16
N THR A 18 -42.65 29.98 -58.28
CA THR A 18 -42.59 30.52 -59.64
C THR A 18 -41.43 31.46 -60.04
N GLY A 19 -40.50 30.88 -60.80
CA GLY A 19 -40.26 31.22 -62.21
C GLY A 19 -39.49 32.51 -62.55
N GLY A 20 -38.39 32.38 -63.29
CA GLY A 20 -37.79 33.51 -64.02
C GLY A 20 -36.35 33.29 -64.48
N SER A 21 -36.19 32.94 -65.75
CA SER A 21 -34.93 32.84 -66.51
C SER A 21 -34.49 34.18 -67.11
N ALA A 22 -33.20 34.53 -67.07
CA ALA A 22 -32.47 35.25 -68.14
C ALA A 22 -30.96 35.33 -67.84
N ALA A 23 -30.17 35.18 -68.91
CA ALA A 23 -28.71 35.15 -68.98
C ALA A 23 -28.03 36.53 -68.99
N TRP A 24 -26.69 36.56 -68.93
CA TRP A 24 -25.67 37.37 -69.68
C TRP A 24 -24.28 37.04 -69.05
N ALA A 25 -23.34 36.34 -69.70
CA ALA A 25 -22.23 36.81 -70.57
C ALA A 25 -21.39 37.98 -70.00
N ALA A 26 -20.06 38.12 -70.06
CA ALA A 26 -18.85 37.33 -70.32
C ALA A 26 -17.62 38.30 -70.11
N GLN A 27 -16.37 37.78 -70.13
CA GLN A 27 -15.07 38.49 -70.32
C GLN A 27 -14.49 39.29 -69.12
N ALA A 28 -13.17 39.48 -68.92
CA ALA A 28 -11.90 38.94 -69.41
C ALA A 28 -10.75 39.55 -68.56
N GLU A 29 -9.55 39.01 -68.70
CA GLU A 29 -8.28 39.23 -67.96
C GLU A 29 -7.73 40.67 -67.86
N ALA A 30 -6.95 40.98 -66.81
CA ALA A 30 -5.66 41.70 -66.88
C ALA A 30 -4.89 41.73 -65.53
N ARG A 31 -3.56 41.66 -65.59
CA ARG A 31 -2.51 41.80 -64.55
C ARG A 31 -1.69 43.08 -64.87
N PRO A 32 -0.64 43.48 -64.11
CA PRO A 32 -0.47 44.10 -62.78
C PRO A 32 0.07 45.58 -62.88
N PRO A 33 0.65 46.24 -61.84
CA PRO A 33 2.08 46.06 -61.47
C PRO A 33 2.43 46.18 -59.95
N ALA A 34 3.66 45.78 -59.62
CA ALA A 34 4.36 45.91 -58.32
C ALA A 34 4.89 47.36 -58.11
N ALA A 35 5.46 47.88 -57.01
CA ALA A 35 5.97 47.41 -55.72
C ALA A 35 6.18 48.62 -54.75
N ALA A 36 6.43 48.31 -53.47
CA ALA A 36 7.26 49.01 -52.47
C ALA A 36 6.66 50.09 -51.54
N GLY A 37 6.77 49.83 -50.23
CA GLY A 37 6.55 50.75 -49.12
C GLY A 37 6.40 50.02 -47.78
N ASP A 38 7.49 49.43 -47.28
CA ASP A 38 7.56 48.80 -45.94
C ASP A 38 7.46 49.83 -44.81
N THR A 39 6.72 49.49 -43.74
CA THR A 39 7.14 49.68 -42.33
C THR A 39 6.36 48.69 -41.43
N GLU A 40 7.14 47.78 -40.83
CA GLU A 40 7.00 46.89 -39.64
C GLU A 40 5.75 47.03 -38.74
N GLU A 41 5.25 46.01 -38.01
CA GLU A 41 5.52 44.57 -37.85
C GLU A 41 4.37 44.02 -36.97
N GLY A 42 3.92 42.79 -37.21
CA GLY A 42 2.83 42.17 -36.46
C GLY A 42 2.65 40.69 -36.77
N ALA A 43 3.72 39.92 -36.52
CA ALA A 43 3.79 38.45 -36.47
C ALA A 43 3.34 37.66 -37.72
N ALA A 44 4.31 37.02 -38.38
CA ALA A 44 4.05 35.87 -39.24
C ALA A 44 3.22 34.83 -38.46
N PRO A 45 2.16 34.22 -39.04
CA PRO A 45 1.44 33.15 -38.37
C PRO A 45 2.43 32.02 -38.09
N GLY A 46 2.68 31.79 -36.80
CA GLY A 46 3.52 30.69 -36.34
C GLY A 46 3.09 29.40 -37.01
N PHE A 47 4.05 28.62 -37.48
CA PHE A 47 3.82 27.31 -38.07
C PHE A 47 3.06 26.46 -37.04
N VAL A 48 1.74 26.32 -37.20
CA VAL A 48 0.95 25.42 -36.34
C VAL A 48 1.28 24.00 -36.79
N PRO A 49 1.89 23.16 -35.94
CA PRO A 49 2.13 21.78 -36.29
C PRO A 49 0.78 21.11 -36.59
N THR A 50 0.66 20.53 -37.77
CA THR A 50 -0.53 19.78 -38.16
C THR A 50 -0.25 18.30 -38.11
N THR A 51 -1.28 17.52 -37.76
CA THR A 51 -1.22 16.06 -37.75
C THR A 51 -2.26 15.48 -38.70
N THR A 52 -2.16 14.17 -38.91
CA THR A 52 -3.22 13.36 -39.54
C THR A 52 -4.01 12.68 -38.43
N SER A 53 -5.33 12.89 -38.39
CA SER A 53 -6.22 11.98 -37.67
C SER A 53 -6.58 10.84 -38.60
N TRP A 54 -5.98 9.69 -38.37
CA TRP A 54 -6.30 8.48 -39.12
C TRP A 54 -7.70 8.00 -38.74
N ILE A 55 -8.47 7.61 -39.75
CA ILE A 55 -9.77 6.95 -39.62
C ILE A 55 -9.53 5.44 -39.64
N TYR A 56 -8.73 4.98 -40.61
CA TYR A 56 -8.42 3.57 -40.82
C TYR A 56 -7.07 3.37 -41.51
N ARG A 57 -6.29 2.39 -41.01
CA ARG A 57 -5.09 1.82 -41.67
C ARG A 57 -5.11 0.29 -41.56
N GLU A 58 -4.73 -0.24 -40.40
CA GLU A 58 -4.79 -1.69 -40.12
C GLU A 58 -6.08 -2.11 -39.40
N ALA A 59 -6.69 -1.13 -38.74
CA ALA A 59 -7.92 -1.19 -37.97
C ALA A 59 -8.46 0.25 -37.87
N MET A 60 -9.68 0.39 -37.35
CA MET A 60 -10.23 1.70 -36.99
C MET A 60 -9.38 2.37 -35.91
N GLU A 61 -9.10 3.67 -36.06
CA GLU A 61 -8.34 4.44 -35.07
C GLU A 61 -9.26 5.36 -34.26
N ALA A 62 -9.14 5.31 -32.94
CA ALA A 62 -9.86 6.22 -32.05
C ALA A 62 -9.48 7.69 -32.37
N PRO A 63 -10.42 8.64 -32.34
CA PRO A 63 -11.80 8.54 -31.83
C PRO A 63 -12.85 8.12 -32.89
N TRP A 64 -12.44 7.66 -34.07
CA TRP A 64 -13.38 7.30 -35.13
C TRP A 64 -14.06 5.98 -34.84
N GLN A 65 -15.35 5.92 -35.16
CA GLN A 65 -16.18 4.74 -35.01
C GLN A 65 -16.87 4.41 -36.33
N ASP A 66 -16.96 3.13 -36.64
CA ASP A 66 -17.64 2.64 -37.84
C ASP A 66 -19.16 2.60 -37.62
N TYR A 67 -19.88 3.40 -38.40
CA TYR A 67 -21.33 3.53 -38.44
C TYR A 67 -21.84 3.23 -39.87
N SER A 68 -21.04 2.50 -40.64
CA SER A 68 -21.34 2.14 -42.03
C SER A 68 -22.61 1.31 -42.12
N TRP A 69 -23.37 1.52 -43.20
CA TRP A 69 -24.54 0.71 -43.54
C TRP A 69 -24.36 -0.08 -44.84
N ALA A 70 -23.18 0.03 -45.48
CA ALA A 70 -22.76 -0.88 -46.53
C ALA A 70 -22.17 -2.17 -45.92
N PRO A 71 -22.43 -3.36 -46.51
CA PRO A 71 -21.70 -4.58 -46.17
C PRO A 71 -20.19 -4.41 -46.42
N HIS A 72 -19.39 -4.57 -45.36
CA HIS A 72 -17.94 -4.37 -45.43
C HIS A 72 -17.17 -5.23 -44.42
N SER A 73 -15.86 -5.33 -44.61
CA SER A 73 -14.91 -5.95 -43.69
C SER A 73 -13.75 -4.99 -43.43
N LEU A 74 -13.40 -4.81 -42.15
CA LEU A 74 -12.27 -3.99 -41.69
C LEU A 74 -10.97 -4.80 -41.56
N THR A 75 -10.95 -6.06 -42.01
CA THR A 75 -9.79 -6.96 -41.84
C THR A 75 -9.49 -7.71 -43.15
N ASN A 76 -9.71 -7.06 -44.30
CA ASN A 76 -9.42 -7.66 -45.60
C ASN A 76 -7.91 -7.76 -45.82
N THR A 77 -7.39 -8.95 -46.16
CA THR A 77 -5.94 -9.18 -46.27
C THR A 77 -5.38 -9.06 -47.69
N SER A 78 -6.23 -8.93 -48.72
CA SER A 78 -5.80 -8.69 -50.10
C SER A 78 -6.94 -8.15 -50.97
N PRO A 79 -6.72 -7.13 -51.82
CA PRO A 79 -5.51 -6.30 -51.88
C PRO A 79 -5.39 -5.39 -50.65
N VAL A 80 -4.16 -4.98 -50.32
CA VAL A 80 -3.81 -4.03 -49.24
C VAL A 80 -2.87 -2.98 -49.82
N ALA A 81 -3.05 -1.70 -49.47
CA ALA A 81 -2.20 -0.62 -49.99
C ALA A 81 -0.92 -0.49 -49.14
N ALA A 82 -1.06 -0.59 -47.83
CA ALA A 82 0.04 -0.58 -46.88
C ALA A 82 -0.23 -1.53 -45.71
N GLY A 83 0.83 -2.20 -45.22
CA GLY A 83 0.77 -3.12 -44.09
C GLY A 83 -0.07 -4.38 -44.34
N ARG A 84 -1.03 -4.75 -43.46
CA ARG A 84 -1.66 -6.09 -43.46
C ARG A 84 -3.14 -6.12 -43.80
N HIS A 85 -3.90 -5.09 -43.48
CA HIS A 85 -5.35 -5.06 -43.71
C HIS A 85 -5.81 -3.84 -44.48
N SER A 86 -6.86 -4.00 -45.29
CA SER A 86 -7.64 -2.93 -45.90
C SER A 86 -9.12 -3.06 -45.54
N ILE A 87 -9.91 -2.04 -45.82
CA ILE A 87 -11.38 -2.15 -45.82
C ILE A 87 -11.79 -2.76 -47.16
N SER A 88 -12.57 -3.84 -47.17
CA SER A 88 -13.31 -4.27 -48.36
C SER A 88 -14.79 -3.93 -48.19
N VAL A 89 -15.44 -3.42 -49.24
CA VAL A 89 -16.84 -3.00 -49.17
C VAL A 89 -17.56 -3.26 -50.49
N THR A 90 -18.81 -3.74 -50.40
CA THR A 90 -19.72 -3.86 -51.54
C THR A 90 -20.91 -2.95 -51.31
N MET A 91 -20.96 -1.81 -51.99
CA MET A 91 -22.05 -0.83 -51.83
C MET A 91 -23.16 -1.09 -52.84
N ARG A 92 -24.39 -1.22 -52.36
CA ARG A 92 -25.61 -1.10 -53.18
C ARG A 92 -26.00 0.37 -53.35
N ALA A 93 -27.11 0.61 -54.04
CA ALA A 93 -27.65 1.95 -54.28
C ALA A 93 -27.68 2.78 -52.99
N TRP A 94 -26.92 3.88 -52.98
CA TRP A 94 -26.82 4.84 -51.87
C TRP A 94 -26.26 4.28 -50.55
N GLU A 95 -25.71 3.08 -50.53
CA GLU A 95 -25.01 2.55 -49.35
C GLU A 95 -23.67 3.27 -49.14
N ALA A 96 -23.21 3.34 -47.88
CA ALA A 96 -21.97 4.03 -47.56
C ALA A 96 -21.13 3.31 -46.51
N LEU A 97 -19.82 3.52 -46.62
CA LEU A 97 -18.96 3.53 -45.44
C LEU A 97 -19.15 4.86 -44.72
N TYR A 98 -19.46 4.84 -43.44
CA TYR A 98 -19.66 6.04 -42.63
C TYR A 98 -18.90 5.94 -41.32
N PHE A 99 -18.06 6.94 -41.07
CA PHE A 99 -17.22 6.99 -39.88
C PHE A 99 -17.62 8.21 -39.04
N ASN A 100 -18.06 7.96 -37.81
CA ASN A 100 -18.45 8.96 -36.84
C ASN A 100 -17.28 9.35 -35.93
N THR A 101 -17.23 10.59 -35.46
CA THR A 101 -16.19 11.07 -34.56
C THR A 101 -16.68 12.23 -33.69
N SER A 102 -15.91 12.55 -32.65
CA SER A 102 -16.07 13.81 -31.92
C SER A 102 -15.88 15.02 -32.86
N PRO A 103 -16.59 16.15 -32.65
CA PRO A 103 -16.63 17.23 -33.65
C PRO A 103 -15.25 17.81 -33.98
N LEU A 104 -14.90 17.81 -35.27
CA LEU A 104 -13.67 18.39 -35.83
C LEU A 104 -13.98 19.71 -36.54
N THR A 105 -13.21 20.76 -36.24
CA THR A 105 -13.37 22.09 -36.87
C THR A 105 -12.61 22.17 -38.19
N VAL A 106 -13.26 22.59 -39.27
CA VAL A 106 -12.64 22.79 -40.58
C VAL A 106 -11.68 23.98 -40.55
N ALA A 107 -10.39 23.72 -40.76
CA ALA A 107 -9.33 24.73 -40.88
C ALA A 107 -8.79 24.82 -42.32
N PRO A 108 -8.17 25.97 -42.70
CA PRO A 108 -7.50 26.11 -43.99
C PRO A 108 -6.47 24.99 -44.24
N GLY A 109 -6.46 24.44 -45.45
CA GLY A 109 -5.48 23.42 -45.85
C GLY A 109 -5.78 21.99 -45.39
N MET A 110 -6.86 21.75 -44.65
CA MET A 110 -7.27 20.39 -44.28
C MET A 110 -7.68 19.56 -45.50
N THR A 111 -7.26 18.30 -45.54
CA THR A 111 -7.60 17.36 -46.62
C THR A 111 -8.03 16.00 -46.08
N LEU A 112 -9.03 15.40 -46.73
CA LEU A 112 -9.31 13.97 -46.62
C LEU A 112 -8.37 13.23 -47.57
N THR A 113 -7.54 12.34 -47.05
CA THR A 113 -6.64 11.49 -47.81
C THR A 113 -7.03 10.03 -47.67
N LEU A 114 -6.99 9.28 -48.77
CA LEU A 114 -7.23 7.84 -48.78
C LEU A 114 -6.61 7.16 -50.00
N SER A 115 -6.34 5.87 -49.90
CA SER A 115 -6.04 4.99 -51.03
C SER A 115 -7.29 4.17 -51.36
N VAL A 116 -7.66 4.12 -52.64
CA VAL A 116 -8.81 3.33 -53.13
C VAL A 116 -8.39 2.39 -54.25
N HIS A 117 -8.86 1.15 -54.19
CA HIS A 117 -8.69 0.14 -55.23
C HIS A 117 -10.05 -0.23 -55.82
N GLY A 118 -10.21 -0.13 -57.15
CA GLY A 118 -11.47 -0.37 -57.84
C GLY A 118 -11.93 -1.83 -57.91
N GLY A 119 -11.26 -2.75 -57.22
CA GLY A 119 -11.49 -4.19 -57.37
C GLY A 119 -11.31 -4.70 -58.80
N ALA A 120 -11.86 -5.87 -59.11
CA ALA A 120 -11.66 -6.51 -60.42
C ALA A 120 -12.28 -5.73 -61.59
N SER A 121 -13.38 -5.00 -61.36
CA SER A 121 -14.22 -4.41 -62.41
C SER A 121 -14.70 -2.98 -62.12
N GLY A 122 -14.32 -2.34 -61.02
CA GLY A 122 -14.80 -1.01 -60.61
C GLY A 122 -14.08 0.16 -61.29
N ASN A 123 -13.69 0.00 -62.55
CA ASN A 123 -13.12 1.10 -63.33
C ASN A 123 -14.19 2.19 -63.50
N ASN A 124 -13.89 3.40 -63.04
CA ASN A 124 -14.83 4.53 -62.94
C ASN A 124 -16.01 4.32 -61.99
N ALA A 125 -15.86 3.51 -60.93
CA ALA A 125 -16.82 3.50 -59.84
C ALA A 125 -17.05 4.92 -59.30
N VAL A 126 -18.31 5.29 -59.08
CA VAL A 126 -18.68 6.64 -58.60
C VAL A 126 -19.02 6.57 -57.13
N VAL A 127 -18.06 7.02 -56.33
CA VAL A 127 -18.18 7.18 -54.89
C VAL A 127 -18.24 8.67 -54.59
N GLN A 128 -19.27 9.10 -53.87
CA GLN A 128 -19.41 10.44 -53.32
C GLN A 128 -18.83 10.49 -51.91
N THR A 129 -18.17 11.60 -51.60
CA THR A 129 -17.67 11.92 -50.27
C THR A 129 -18.56 12.99 -49.65
N ARG A 130 -18.93 12.81 -48.38
CA ARG A 130 -19.87 13.66 -47.65
C ARG A 130 -19.38 13.84 -46.22
N ALA A 131 -19.55 15.03 -45.65
CA ALA A 131 -19.35 15.28 -44.23
C ALA A 131 -20.70 15.32 -43.50
N VAL A 132 -20.72 15.10 -42.19
CA VAL A 132 -21.88 15.37 -41.34
C VAL A 132 -21.62 16.67 -40.59
N VAL A 133 -22.38 17.72 -40.90
CA VAL A 133 -22.29 19.03 -40.24
C VAL A 133 -23.67 19.34 -39.66
N ASN A 134 -23.73 19.74 -38.38
CA ASN A 134 -24.98 20.00 -37.68
C ASN A 134 -25.98 18.83 -37.75
N GLY A 135 -25.49 17.59 -37.69
CA GLY A 135 -26.30 16.37 -37.72
C GLY A 135 -26.85 15.98 -39.10
N ALA A 136 -26.51 16.69 -40.17
CA ALA A 136 -26.96 16.39 -41.52
C ALA A 136 -25.79 16.13 -42.48
N PHE A 137 -25.98 15.23 -43.44
CA PHE A 137 -24.99 14.99 -44.50
C PHE A 137 -24.94 16.16 -45.49
N THR A 138 -23.74 16.66 -45.77
CA THR A 138 -23.49 17.69 -46.78
C THR A 138 -23.71 17.13 -48.20
N PRO A 139 -23.83 18.00 -49.23
CA PRO A 139 -23.89 17.55 -50.63
C PRO A 139 -22.70 16.66 -51.01
N GLY A 140 -22.94 15.65 -51.83
CA GLY A 140 -21.92 14.70 -52.27
C GLY A 140 -20.92 15.30 -53.24
N THR A 141 -19.63 15.08 -52.96
CA THR A 141 -18.52 15.39 -53.88
C THR A 141 -17.94 14.11 -54.44
N GLU A 142 -17.94 13.93 -55.77
CA GLU A 142 -17.36 12.72 -56.37
C GLU A 142 -15.87 12.58 -56.05
N LEU A 143 -15.46 11.39 -55.60
CA LEU A 143 -14.09 11.07 -55.20
C LEU A 143 -13.14 10.97 -56.40
N GLY A 144 -13.62 10.43 -57.53
CA GLY A 144 -12.80 10.11 -58.71
C GLY A 144 -11.90 11.25 -59.21
N PRO A 145 -12.42 12.47 -59.43
CA PRO A 145 -11.62 13.63 -59.86
C PRO A 145 -10.45 13.99 -58.93
N TYR A 146 -10.52 13.61 -57.66
CA TYR A 146 -9.48 13.87 -56.64
C TYR A 146 -8.48 12.72 -56.50
N CYS A 147 -8.65 11.63 -57.26
CA CYS A 147 -7.73 10.50 -57.28
C CYS A 147 -6.64 10.69 -58.33
N THR A 148 -5.47 10.07 -58.11
CA THR A 148 -4.37 10.07 -59.08
C THR A 148 -4.86 9.63 -60.46
N GLY A 149 -4.77 10.54 -61.44
CA GLY A 149 -5.24 10.31 -62.80
C GLY A 149 -6.77 10.38 -62.99
N GLY A 150 -7.48 11.05 -62.07
CA GLY A 150 -8.85 11.57 -62.25
C GLY A 150 -9.97 10.55 -62.18
N ARG A 151 -9.71 9.31 -61.76
CA ARG A 151 -10.71 8.23 -61.64
C ARG A 151 -10.28 7.14 -60.67
N ILE A 152 -11.25 6.37 -60.18
CA ILE A 152 -11.01 5.07 -59.52
C ILE A 152 -10.73 4.03 -60.60
N ARG A 153 -9.60 3.31 -60.51
CA ARG A 153 -9.20 2.28 -61.48
C ARG A 153 -9.41 0.87 -60.94
N ALA A 154 -9.87 -0.03 -61.79
CA ALA A 154 -9.86 -1.46 -61.48
C ALA A 154 -8.42 -1.98 -61.36
N ASN A 155 -8.21 -2.96 -60.49
CA ASN A 155 -6.94 -3.68 -60.28
C ASN A 155 -5.72 -2.79 -59.98
N THR A 156 -5.92 -1.58 -59.43
CA THR A 156 -4.82 -0.68 -59.06
C THR A 156 -5.23 0.25 -57.92
N TRP A 157 -4.34 0.44 -56.95
CA TRP A 157 -4.49 1.45 -55.90
C TRP A 157 -4.32 2.85 -56.47
N SER A 158 -5.24 3.75 -56.15
CA SER A 158 -5.20 5.17 -56.49
C SER A 158 -5.28 5.98 -55.21
N THR A 159 -4.32 6.87 -54.97
CA THR A 159 -4.39 7.83 -53.86
C THR A 159 -5.33 8.96 -54.24
N CYS A 160 -6.23 9.35 -53.33
CA CYS A 160 -7.15 10.46 -53.50
C CYS A 160 -6.97 11.48 -52.39
N THR A 161 -7.07 12.77 -52.72
CA THR A 161 -6.91 13.88 -51.77
C THR A 161 -7.96 14.95 -52.04
N ILE A 162 -8.93 15.07 -51.13
CA ILE A 162 -10.04 16.00 -51.23
C ILE A 162 -9.86 17.12 -50.20
N PRO A 163 -9.86 18.41 -50.58
CA PRO A 163 -9.91 19.49 -49.61
C PRO A 163 -11.16 19.40 -48.75
N ILE A 164 -11.04 19.42 -47.41
CA ILE A 164 -12.23 19.36 -46.55
C ILE A 164 -13.16 20.55 -46.79
N SER A 165 -12.62 21.68 -47.26
CA SER A 165 -13.38 22.87 -47.63
C SER A 165 -14.42 22.64 -48.75
N VAL A 166 -14.28 21.60 -49.58
CA VAL A 166 -15.32 21.24 -50.56
C VAL A 166 -16.44 20.40 -49.95
N LEU A 167 -16.22 19.78 -48.80
CA LEU A 167 -17.19 18.95 -48.09
C LEU A 167 -17.94 19.72 -47.01
N ALA A 168 -17.27 20.67 -46.34
CA ALA A 168 -17.80 21.49 -45.27
C ALA A 168 -17.13 22.88 -45.26
N PRO A 169 -17.88 23.96 -44.98
CA PRO A 169 -17.32 25.31 -45.01
C PRO A 169 -16.28 25.53 -43.89
N GLN A 170 -15.34 26.44 -44.12
CA GLN A 170 -14.33 26.81 -43.13
C GLN A 170 -14.99 27.25 -41.80
N GLY A 171 -14.46 26.76 -40.68
CA GLY A 171 -15.00 27.00 -39.34
C GLY A 171 -16.19 26.11 -38.95
N ALA A 172 -16.76 25.33 -39.88
CA ALA A 172 -17.78 24.35 -39.53
C ALA A 172 -17.21 23.23 -38.66
N ARG A 173 -18.04 22.66 -37.80
CA ARG A 173 -17.71 21.46 -37.03
C ARG A 173 -18.39 20.25 -37.66
N PHE A 174 -17.61 19.32 -38.19
CA PHE A 174 -18.15 18.08 -38.73
C PHE A 174 -17.95 16.92 -37.74
N THR A 175 -18.90 16.00 -37.69
CA THR A 175 -18.93 14.86 -36.74
C THR A 175 -18.85 13.51 -37.43
N GLY A 176 -18.60 13.49 -38.73
CA GLY A 176 -18.35 12.26 -39.46
C GLY A 176 -18.13 12.49 -40.95
N LEU A 177 -17.66 11.44 -41.62
CA LEU A 177 -17.37 11.41 -43.04
C LEU A 177 -17.93 10.12 -43.64
N ALA A 178 -18.55 10.22 -44.81
CA ALA A 178 -19.08 9.08 -45.56
C ALA A 178 -18.47 8.98 -46.96
N LEU A 179 -18.20 7.74 -47.36
CA LEU A 179 -17.90 7.33 -48.73
C LEU A 179 -19.12 6.55 -49.22
N GLN A 180 -19.94 7.17 -50.06
CA GLN A 180 -21.27 6.70 -50.45
C GLN A 180 -21.32 6.37 -51.94
N GLU A 181 -22.05 5.34 -52.33
CA GLU A 181 -22.39 5.10 -53.74
C GLU A 181 -23.17 6.28 -54.33
N GLY A 182 -22.74 6.79 -55.49
CA GLY A 182 -23.17 8.11 -55.98
C GLY A 182 -24.23 8.13 -57.09
N ARG A 183 -24.67 6.98 -57.62
CA ARG A 183 -25.54 6.89 -58.81
C ARG A 183 -26.82 6.07 -58.59
N GLY A 184 -27.03 5.53 -57.39
CA GLY A 184 -28.13 4.61 -57.10
C GLY A 184 -27.94 3.24 -57.74
N LEU A 185 -26.70 2.81 -57.96
CA LEU A 185 -26.35 1.52 -58.56
C LEU A 185 -25.63 0.61 -57.55
N SER A 186 -25.44 -0.66 -57.90
CA SER A 186 -24.54 -1.53 -57.15
C SER A 186 -23.11 -1.40 -57.68
N LEU A 187 -22.17 -1.08 -56.81
CA LEU A 187 -20.75 -1.07 -57.14
C LEU A 187 -20.14 -2.47 -56.97
N PRO A 188 -19.13 -2.83 -57.77
CA PRO A 188 -18.29 -3.98 -57.46
C PRO A 188 -17.56 -3.74 -56.13
N THR A 189 -17.02 -4.81 -55.53
CA THR A 189 -16.25 -4.68 -54.28
C THR A 189 -15.07 -3.73 -54.47
N LEU A 190 -15.07 -2.65 -53.69
CA LEU A 190 -14.00 -1.68 -53.62
C LEU A 190 -13.17 -1.94 -52.35
N TYR A 191 -11.95 -1.44 -52.37
CA TYR A 191 -11.07 -1.50 -51.19
C TYR A 191 -10.55 -0.12 -50.84
N PHE A 192 -10.50 0.18 -49.54
CA PHE A 192 -10.03 1.45 -49.00
C PHE A 192 -8.95 1.21 -47.96
N ASP A 193 -7.93 2.05 -47.96
CA ASP A 193 -6.78 1.95 -47.06
C ASP A 193 -6.17 3.34 -46.85
N GLU A 194 -5.36 3.52 -45.81
CA GLU A 194 -4.71 4.80 -45.48
C GLU A 194 -5.70 5.99 -45.45
N LEU A 195 -6.87 5.78 -44.85
CA LEU A 195 -7.96 6.75 -44.76
C LEU A 195 -7.73 7.66 -43.55
N GLY A 196 -7.62 8.97 -43.76
CA GLY A 196 -7.40 9.93 -42.69
C GLY A 196 -7.65 11.38 -43.09
N VAL A 197 -7.78 12.25 -42.10
CA VAL A 197 -7.92 13.70 -42.27
C VAL A 197 -6.61 14.38 -41.87
N ARG A 198 -5.93 15.00 -42.83
CA ARG A 198 -4.69 15.75 -42.63
C ARG A 198 -4.97 17.23 -42.36
N GLY A 199 -4.03 17.90 -41.68
CA GLY A 199 -4.09 19.34 -41.47
C GLY A 199 -4.82 19.77 -40.20
N ILE A 200 -5.09 18.84 -39.28
CA ILE A 200 -5.73 19.15 -37.99
C ILE A 200 -4.68 19.75 -37.06
N PRO A 201 -4.97 20.84 -36.32
CA PRO A 201 -4.06 21.36 -35.30
C PRO A 201 -3.69 20.26 -34.31
N ALA A 202 -2.39 20.03 -34.07
CA ALA A 202 -1.94 19.07 -33.07
C ALA A 202 -2.51 19.47 -31.69
N PRO A 203 -3.12 18.55 -30.93
CA PRO A 203 -3.39 18.79 -29.52
C PRO A 203 -2.06 19.05 -28.81
N ALA A 204 -1.97 20.13 -28.03
CA ALA A 204 -0.80 20.34 -27.18
C ALA A 204 -0.69 19.17 -26.18
N PRO A 205 0.50 18.59 -25.96
CA PRO A 205 0.72 17.68 -24.84
C PRO A 205 0.30 18.38 -23.54
N GLN A 206 -0.73 17.91 -22.86
CA GLN A 206 -1.08 18.46 -21.56
C GLN A 206 -0.26 17.76 -20.50
N VAL A 207 0.55 18.54 -19.79
CA VAL A 207 1.30 18.06 -18.64
C VAL A 207 0.31 17.71 -17.53
N GLU A 208 0.36 16.47 -17.05
CA GLU A 208 -0.37 16.00 -15.87
C GLU A 208 0.62 15.52 -14.81
N VAL A 209 0.22 15.62 -13.53
CA VAL A 209 1.00 15.19 -12.38
C VAL A 209 0.14 14.29 -11.51
N ALA A 210 0.68 13.16 -11.06
CA ALA A 210 0.08 12.32 -10.03
C ALA A 210 1.07 12.10 -8.87
N ILE A 211 0.55 11.86 -7.66
CA ILE A 211 1.33 11.66 -6.43
C ILE A 211 0.88 10.37 -5.74
N HIS A 212 1.83 9.58 -5.23
CA HIS A 212 1.55 8.34 -4.50
C HIS A 212 2.42 8.20 -3.24
N PRO A 213 1.83 7.83 -2.09
CA PRO A 213 0.39 7.66 -1.86
C PRO A 213 -0.36 9.02 -1.89
N THR A 214 -1.67 9.01 -2.15
CA THR A 214 -2.49 10.25 -2.16
C THR A 214 -2.90 10.69 -0.74
N SER A 215 -2.76 9.79 0.23
CA SER A 215 -2.90 10.12 1.65
C SER A 215 -1.97 9.27 2.51
N ALA A 216 -1.55 9.78 3.66
CA ALA A 216 -0.75 9.07 4.65
C ALA A 216 -1.11 9.51 6.07
N THR A 217 -0.91 8.63 7.05
CA THR A 217 -0.96 8.99 8.48
C THR A 217 0.44 8.85 9.05
N VAL A 218 0.97 9.94 9.61
CA VAL A 218 2.36 10.02 10.06
C VAL A 218 2.38 10.57 11.49
N PRO A 219 3.11 9.97 12.44
CA PRO A 219 3.21 10.52 13.78
C PRO A 219 4.01 11.82 13.74
N ALA A 220 3.77 12.70 14.71
CA ALA A 220 4.54 13.94 14.85
C ALA A 220 6.06 13.66 14.86
N GLY A 221 6.80 14.33 13.98
CA GLY A 221 8.23 14.11 13.75
C GLY A 221 8.60 12.89 12.87
N GLY A 222 7.64 12.04 12.50
CA GLY A 222 7.85 10.88 11.63
C GLY A 222 8.05 11.27 10.16
N THR A 223 8.42 10.30 9.32
CA THR A 223 8.65 10.52 7.89
C THR A 223 7.76 9.66 6.99
N GLN A 224 7.52 10.12 5.76
CA GLN A 224 6.77 9.38 4.73
C GLN A 224 7.38 9.67 3.36
N ALA A 225 7.66 8.63 2.58
CA ALA A 225 8.11 8.79 1.20
C ALA A 225 6.90 8.96 0.25
N PHE A 226 6.98 9.95 -0.63
CA PHE A 226 6.06 10.17 -1.74
C PHE A 226 6.81 10.06 -3.06
N THR A 227 6.13 9.54 -4.08
CA THR A 227 6.59 9.54 -5.46
C THR A 227 5.63 10.34 -6.32
N ALA A 228 6.12 10.92 -7.41
CA ALA A 228 5.29 11.64 -8.37
C ALA A 228 5.59 11.20 -9.80
N THR A 229 4.57 11.18 -10.65
CA THR A 229 4.71 10.92 -12.08
C THR A 229 4.24 12.13 -12.87
N VAL A 230 4.97 12.48 -13.93
CA VAL A 230 4.64 13.56 -14.86
C VAL A 230 4.48 12.97 -16.25
N THR A 231 3.33 13.18 -16.88
CA THR A 231 3.05 12.75 -18.26
C THR A 231 2.90 13.97 -19.17
N GLY A 232 2.93 13.77 -20.49
CA GLY A 232 2.76 14.87 -21.46
C GLY A 232 3.97 15.81 -21.60
N SER A 233 5.13 15.46 -21.02
CA SER A 233 6.39 16.21 -21.14
C SER A 233 7.58 15.25 -21.17
N ALA A 234 8.66 15.63 -21.87
CA ALA A 234 9.94 14.94 -21.81
C ALA A 234 10.70 15.22 -20.50
N ASN A 235 10.46 16.38 -19.88
CA ASN A 235 10.94 16.69 -18.53
C ASN A 235 9.92 16.18 -17.51
N THR A 236 10.29 15.11 -16.79
CA THR A 236 9.46 14.44 -15.79
C THR A 236 9.76 14.88 -14.35
N ALA A 237 10.65 15.86 -14.16
CA ALA A 237 11.04 16.32 -12.84
C ALA A 237 9.93 17.13 -12.16
N VAL A 238 9.88 17.04 -10.82
CA VAL A 238 8.97 17.81 -9.97
C VAL A 238 9.73 18.65 -8.94
N THR A 239 9.06 19.66 -8.43
CA THR A 239 9.45 20.41 -7.24
C THR A 239 8.50 20.05 -6.11
N TRP A 240 9.06 19.58 -4.99
CA TRP A 240 8.32 19.22 -3.80
C TRP A 240 8.16 20.41 -2.85
N SER A 241 6.98 20.54 -2.24
CA SER A 241 6.73 21.51 -1.17
C SER A 241 5.69 20.99 -0.17
N VAL A 242 5.63 21.65 0.99
CA VAL A 242 4.56 21.49 1.97
C VAL A 242 3.66 22.73 1.90
N GLN A 243 2.36 22.54 1.74
CA GLN A 243 1.41 23.64 1.52
C GLN A 243 1.37 24.60 2.71
N GLU A 244 1.47 24.08 3.93
CA GLU A 244 1.50 24.85 5.19
C GLU A 244 2.89 25.43 5.53
N GLY A 245 3.86 25.33 4.60
CA GLY A 245 5.24 25.76 4.83
C GLY A 245 5.91 25.00 5.98
N ALA A 246 6.81 25.66 6.70
CA ALA A 246 7.57 25.05 7.80
C ALA A 246 6.69 24.55 8.96
N SER A 247 5.52 25.14 9.15
CA SER A 247 4.54 24.71 10.16
C SER A 247 3.97 23.33 9.86
N GLY A 248 3.94 22.94 8.58
CA GLY A 248 3.51 21.63 8.13
C GLY A 248 4.63 20.61 7.97
N GLY A 249 5.83 20.89 8.47
CA GLY A 249 6.98 20.00 8.35
C GLY A 249 7.89 20.34 7.17
N SER A 250 8.59 19.35 6.64
CA SER A 250 9.53 19.53 5.53
C SER A 250 9.44 18.37 4.53
N VAL A 251 9.86 18.60 3.27
CA VAL A 251 9.94 17.56 2.25
C VAL A 251 11.23 17.72 1.46
N THR A 252 11.95 16.62 1.24
CA THR A 252 13.21 16.64 0.47
C THR A 252 12.94 16.66 -1.04
N ALA A 253 13.98 16.95 -1.83
CA ALA A 253 13.90 16.85 -3.29
C ALA A 253 13.60 15.43 -3.80
N ALA A 254 13.83 14.40 -2.97
CA ALA A 254 13.50 13.01 -3.27
C ALA A 254 12.07 12.62 -2.87
N GLY A 255 11.26 13.55 -2.36
CA GLY A 255 9.88 13.29 -1.93
C GLY A 255 9.75 12.67 -0.53
N LEU A 256 10.81 12.71 0.29
CA LEU A 256 10.74 12.26 1.69
C LEU A 256 10.19 13.41 2.56
N TYR A 257 8.95 13.28 3.00
CA TYR A 257 8.28 14.19 3.92
C TYR A 257 8.66 13.88 5.38
N THR A 258 8.82 14.92 6.21
CA THR A 258 8.99 14.85 7.66
C THR A 258 7.89 15.68 8.32
N ALA A 259 7.07 15.03 9.15
CA ALA A 259 5.94 15.65 9.84
C ALA A 259 6.39 16.67 10.90
N PRO A 260 5.61 17.74 11.12
CA PRO A 260 5.84 18.68 12.22
C PRO A 260 5.52 18.01 13.57
N SER A 261 5.88 18.69 14.64
CA SER A 261 5.58 18.23 16.02
C SER A 261 4.09 18.37 16.39
N SER A 262 3.35 19.20 15.66
CA SER A 262 1.94 19.47 15.93
C SER A 262 1.04 18.52 15.16
N ALA A 263 0.14 17.84 15.88
CA ALA A 263 -0.91 17.04 15.26
C ALA A 263 -1.82 17.91 14.38
N GLY A 264 -2.30 17.37 13.27
CA GLY A 264 -3.13 18.10 12.33
C GLY A 264 -3.18 17.45 10.96
N THR A 265 -3.78 18.14 10.00
CA THR A 265 -3.78 17.73 8.60
C THR A 265 -2.91 18.68 7.81
N TYR A 266 -1.98 18.12 7.04
CA TYR A 266 -1.00 18.85 6.24
C TYR A 266 -0.98 18.31 4.81
N HIS A 267 -0.36 19.02 3.88
CA HIS A 267 -0.39 18.65 2.48
C HIS A 267 0.98 18.69 1.82
N VAL A 268 1.37 17.58 1.20
CA VAL A 268 2.58 17.47 0.37
C VAL A 268 2.19 17.70 -1.08
N VAL A 269 2.89 18.62 -1.75
CA VAL A 269 2.59 19.05 -3.12
C VAL A 269 3.77 18.69 -4.02
N ALA A 270 3.48 18.00 -5.12
CA ALA A 270 4.41 17.79 -6.23
C ALA A 270 4.02 18.70 -7.40
N THR A 271 4.87 19.64 -7.79
CA THR A 271 4.63 20.59 -8.90
C THR A 271 5.54 20.25 -10.08
N SER A 272 5.01 20.19 -11.30
CA SER A 272 5.84 19.89 -12.48
C SER A 272 6.85 21.01 -12.75
N GLN A 273 8.11 20.66 -13.01
CA GLN A 273 9.10 21.63 -13.48
C GLN A 273 8.88 22.02 -14.95
N ALA A 274 8.24 21.16 -15.74
CA ALA A 274 7.92 21.43 -17.14
C ALA A 274 6.71 22.37 -17.29
N ALA A 275 5.77 22.30 -16.36
CA ALA A 275 4.60 23.18 -16.31
C ALA A 275 4.27 23.54 -14.85
N PRO A 276 4.85 24.62 -14.30
CA PRO A 276 4.68 25.01 -12.89
C PRO A 276 3.24 25.29 -12.44
N THR A 277 2.29 25.39 -13.37
CA THR A 277 0.85 25.52 -13.09
C THR A 277 0.14 24.18 -12.85
N LYS A 278 0.86 23.05 -12.96
CA LYS A 278 0.33 21.70 -12.79
C LYS A 278 0.97 21.04 -11.56
N SER A 279 0.13 20.56 -10.65
CA SER A 279 0.56 19.91 -9.42
C SER A 279 -0.41 18.81 -8.99
N ALA A 280 0.06 17.92 -8.12
CA ALA A 280 -0.72 16.95 -7.38
C ALA A 280 -0.48 17.13 -5.87
N VAL A 281 -1.50 16.85 -5.07
CA VAL A 281 -1.49 17.05 -3.61
C VAL A 281 -1.80 15.74 -2.91
N ALA A 282 -0.99 15.38 -1.92
CA ALA A 282 -1.25 14.29 -0.99
C ALA A 282 -1.61 14.84 0.40
N THR A 283 -2.60 14.24 1.05
CA THR A 283 -3.04 14.64 2.39
C THR A 283 -2.30 13.83 3.46
N VAL A 284 -1.68 14.49 4.42
CA VAL A 284 -0.99 13.85 5.54
C VAL A 284 -1.69 14.17 6.84
N THR A 285 -2.26 13.15 7.47
CA THR A 285 -2.77 13.25 8.84
C THR A 285 -1.63 13.02 9.80
N VAL A 286 -1.23 14.07 10.50
CA VAL A 286 -0.22 13.97 11.55
C VAL A 286 -0.91 13.69 12.87
N THR A 287 -0.64 12.52 13.41
CA THR A 287 -1.13 12.15 14.75
C THR A 287 -0.18 12.72 15.79
N SER A 288 -0.73 13.20 16.90
CA SER A 288 0.10 13.47 18.08
C SER A 288 0.80 12.17 18.43
N THR A 289 2.11 12.20 18.63
CA THR A 289 2.78 11.10 19.33
C THR A 289 1.99 10.90 20.62
N PRO A 290 1.48 9.68 20.92
CA PRO A 290 0.97 9.41 22.25
C PRO A 290 2.06 9.87 23.22
N PRO A 291 1.73 10.59 24.30
CA PRO A 291 2.73 10.79 25.34
C PRO A 291 3.32 9.41 25.64
N PRO A 292 4.65 9.28 25.80
CA PRO A 292 5.22 8.03 26.30
C PRO A 292 4.37 7.63 27.51
N PRO A 293 4.00 6.34 27.68
CA PRO A 293 3.30 5.92 28.88
C PRO A 293 4.03 6.54 30.08
N GLY A 294 3.38 7.51 30.72
CA GLY A 294 3.97 8.26 31.80
C GLY A 294 3.92 7.35 33.02
N GLY A 295 4.90 6.46 33.15
CA GLY A 295 4.98 5.53 34.27
C GLY A 295 5.75 4.27 33.93
N LYS A 296 6.41 3.69 34.94
CA LYS A 296 6.94 2.33 34.87
C LYS A 296 5.79 1.36 34.61
N TRP A 297 6.01 0.31 33.82
CA TRP A 297 5.02 -0.75 33.64
C TRP A 297 5.50 -2.14 34.08
N VAL A 298 4.53 -2.93 34.51
CA VAL A 298 4.61 -4.38 34.67
C VAL A 298 3.50 -5.01 33.83
N SER A 299 3.90 -5.81 32.83
CA SER A 299 3.01 -6.45 31.85
C SER A 299 3.08 -7.97 32.02
N GLY A 300 2.02 -8.60 32.53
CA GLY A 300 2.00 -10.04 32.78
C GLY A 300 1.32 -10.81 31.65
N TYR A 301 2.01 -11.75 31.01
CA TYR A 301 1.38 -12.68 30.06
C TYR A 301 0.63 -13.77 30.82
N TYR A 302 -0.66 -13.93 30.50
CA TYR A 302 -1.53 -15.01 30.96
C TYR A 302 -1.89 -15.91 29.77
N THR A 303 -1.60 -17.20 29.88
CA THR A 303 -1.84 -18.15 28.79
C THR A 303 -3.01 -19.06 29.11
N GLY A 304 -3.92 -19.22 28.14
CA GLY A 304 -5.13 -20.02 28.34
C GLY A 304 -4.84 -21.50 28.63
N TRP A 305 -3.79 -22.08 28.05
CA TRP A 305 -3.42 -23.48 28.30
C TRP A 305 -2.89 -23.74 29.73
N ASN A 306 -2.44 -22.70 30.44
CA ASN A 306 -1.97 -22.77 31.83
C ASN A 306 -3.01 -22.25 32.83
N ALA A 307 -4.29 -22.14 32.44
CA ALA A 307 -5.33 -21.57 33.30
C ALA A 307 -5.53 -22.34 34.61
N ASP A 308 -5.27 -23.65 34.62
CA ASP A 308 -5.37 -24.50 35.81
C ASP A 308 -4.25 -24.20 36.84
N LEU A 309 -3.07 -23.74 36.37
CA LEU A 309 -1.97 -23.36 37.26
C LEU A 309 -2.25 -22.05 38.01
N TYR A 310 -3.00 -21.13 37.38
CA TYR A 310 -3.37 -19.87 38.00
C TYR A 310 -4.78 -19.45 37.60
N PRO A 311 -5.79 -19.73 38.46
CA PRO A 311 -7.17 -19.44 38.14
C PRO A 311 -7.37 -17.94 37.83
N PRO A 312 -8.14 -17.57 36.79
CA PRO A 312 -8.30 -16.19 36.37
C PRO A 312 -8.98 -15.32 37.44
N GLU A 313 -9.69 -15.91 38.41
CA GLU A 313 -10.28 -15.22 39.57
C GLU A 313 -9.25 -14.87 40.66
N LYS A 314 -8.05 -15.46 40.59
CA LYS A 314 -6.99 -15.36 41.59
C LYS A 314 -5.82 -14.48 41.17
N VAL A 315 -5.77 -14.06 39.91
CA VAL A 315 -4.75 -13.11 39.42
C VAL A 315 -4.69 -11.87 40.32
N ASP A 316 -3.50 -11.56 40.84
CA ASP A 316 -3.23 -10.34 41.60
C ASP A 316 -2.96 -9.16 40.67
N PHE A 317 -3.94 -8.26 40.57
CA PHE A 317 -3.82 -7.03 39.79
C PHE A 317 -3.11 -5.90 40.55
N THR A 318 -2.75 -6.06 41.82
CA THR A 318 -1.95 -5.05 42.53
C THR A 318 -0.52 -5.00 42.02
N ALA A 319 0.02 -6.15 41.60
CA ALA A 319 1.36 -6.32 41.04
C ALA A 319 1.47 -6.03 39.52
N LEU A 320 0.34 -5.80 38.83
CA LEU A 320 0.31 -5.60 37.38
C LEU A 320 -0.16 -4.19 37.01
N THR A 321 0.40 -3.65 35.94
CA THR A 321 -0.16 -2.49 35.24
C THR A 321 -0.98 -2.91 34.02
N HIS A 322 -0.52 -3.96 33.34
CA HIS A 322 -1.14 -4.54 32.17
C HIS A 322 -1.19 -6.06 32.33
N ILE A 323 -2.29 -6.68 31.88
CA ILE A 323 -2.37 -8.12 31.65
C ILE A 323 -2.47 -8.37 30.14
N LEU A 324 -1.61 -9.24 29.62
CA LEU A 324 -1.59 -9.66 28.23
C LEU A 324 -2.16 -11.07 28.17
N VAL A 325 -3.29 -11.27 27.47
CA VAL A 325 -3.99 -12.57 27.50
C VAL A 325 -3.85 -13.27 26.16
N GLY A 326 -3.24 -14.45 26.22
CA GLY A 326 -2.76 -15.24 25.10
C GLY A 326 -3.55 -16.54 24.85
N ARG A 327 -3.78 -16.94 23.60
CA ARG A 327 -3.49 -16.18 22.38
C ARG A 327 -4.61 -16.20 21.36
N VAL A 328 -4.79 -15.06 20.70
CA VAL A 328 -5.57 -14.92 19.47
C VAL A 328 -4.62 -15.24 18.31
N THR A 329 -4.98 -16.17 17.42
CA THR A 329 -4.09 -16.52 16.29
C THR A 329 -4.60 -15.95 14.96
N PRO A 330 -3.70 -15.43 14.10
CA PRO A 330 -4.05 -14.92 12.78
C PRO A 330 -4.27 -16.07 11.78
N ASN A 331 -5.30 -15.95 10.95
CA ASN A 331 -5.48 -16.83 9.79
C ASN A 331 -5.01 -16.12 8.51
N PRO A 332 -4.41 -16.84 7.53
CA PRO A 332 -3.88 -16.23 6.31
C PRO A 332 -4.88 -15.42 5.48
N ASP A 333 -6.19 -15.62 5.67
CA ASP A 333 -7.26 -14.88 4.97
C ASP A 333 -7.68 -13.57 5.65
N GLY A 334 -7.00 -13.20 6.74
CA GLY A 334 -7.29 -12.01 7.55
C GLY A 334 -8.38 -12.22 8.60
N THR A 335 -8.85 -13.45 8.86
CA THR A 335 -9.64 -13.76 10.06
C THR A 335 -8.75 -14.03 11.27
N VAL A 336 -9.37 -14.13 12.45
CA VAL A 336 -8.67 -14.43 13.71
C VAL A 336 -9.38 -15.55 14.46
N ASN A 337 -8.60 -16.41 15.09
CA ASN A 337 -9.10 -17.39 16.05
C ASN A 337 -9.08 -16.76 17.45
N THR A 338 -10.24 -16.74 18.12
CA THR A 338 -10.42 -16.13 19.45
C THR A 338 -10.66 -17.15 20.56
N GLN A 339 -10.14 -18.37 20.40
CA GLN A 339 -10.24 -19.41 21.42
C GLN A 339 -9.25 -19.25 22.58
N PHE A 340 -8.24 -18.37 22.48
CA PHE A 340 -7.23 -18.18 23.54
C PHE A 340 -6.57 -19.50 23.97
N ASP A 341 -6.38 -20.42 23.02
CA ASP A 341 -5.80 -21.75 23.22
C ASP A 341 -6.37 -22.53 24.41
N ASN A 342 -7.65 -22.33 24.72
CA ASN A 342 -8.36 -23.08 25.77
C ASN A 342 -9.83 -23.26 25.38
N SER A 343 -10.41 -24.43 25.70
CA SER A 343 -11.84 -24.71 25.46
C SER A 343 -12.81 -23.71 26.13
N ASN A 344 -12.38 -23.06 27.22
CA ASN A 344 -13.10 -22.01 27.94
C ASN A 344 -12.42 -20.64 27.79
N GLY A 345 -11.49 -20.49 26.84
CA GLY A 345 -10.66 -19.30 26.66
C GLY A 345 -11.45 -17.99 26.50
N PRO A 346 -12.54 -17.93 25.70
CA PRO A 346 -13.39 -16.73 25.62
C PRO A 346 -13.98 -16.28 26.96
N ALA A 347 -14.25 -17.19 27.90
CA ALA A 347 -14.76 -16.84 29.23
C ALA A 347 -13.62 -16.38 30.16
N ILE A 348 -12.47 -17.05 30.08
CA ILE A 348 -11.24 -16.67 30.80
C ILE A 348 -10.85 -15.23 30.41
N ALA A 349 -10.77 -14.93 29.11
CA ALA A 349 -10.43 -13.61 28.60
C ALA A 349 -11.37 -12.51 29.13
N ARG A 350 -12.70 -12.74 29.10
CA ARG A 350 -13.67 -11.78 29.66
C ARG A 350 -13.55 -11.60 31.17
N THR A 351 -13.21 -12.67 31.89
CA THR A 351 -12.99 -12.61 33.34
C THR A 351 -11.79 -11.73 33.65
N LEU A 352 -10.68 -11.94 32.93
CA LEU A 352 -9.45 -11.18 33.13
C LEU A 352 -9.59 -9.70 32.75
N SER A 353 -10.24 -9.37 31.63
CA SER A 353 -10.46 -7.97 31.26
C SER A 353 -11.35 -7.24 32.27
N THR A 354 -12.45 -7.88 32.70
CA THR A 354 -13.36 -7.32 33.72
C THR A 354 -12.62 -7.05 35.03
N ARG A 355 -11.80 -8.00 35.51
CA ARG A 355 -11.05 -7.84 36.76
C ARG A 355 -9.93 -6.81 36.64
N ALA A 356 -9.24 -6.76 35.50
CA ALA A 356 -8.22 -5.74 35.23
C ALA A 356 -8.81 -4.34 35.34
N HIS A 357 -9.95 -4.08 34.68
CA HIS A 357 -10.63 -2.79 34.73
C HIS A 357 -11.15 -2.44 36.12
N ALA A 358 -11.70 -3.42 36.85
CA ALA A 358 -12.13 -3.24 38.24
C ALA A 358 -10.97 -2.83 39.17
N ALA A 359 -9.75 -3.27 38.86
CA ALA A 359 -8.53 -2.91 39.57
C ALA A 359 -7.83 -1.65 39.00
N GLY A 360 -8.44 -0.96 38.01
CA GLY A 360 -7.83 0.20 37.35
C GLY A 360 -6.61 -0.14 36.49
N ARG A 361 -6.49 -1.39 36.04
CA ARG A 361 -5.41 -1.91 35.18
C ARG A 361 -5.88 -2.05 33.74
N LYS A 362 -4.93 -2.35 32.85
CA LYS A 362 -5.18 -2.48 31.40
C LYS A 362 -5.15 -3.94 30.96
N ALA A 363 -6.04 -4.29 30.04
CA ALA A 363 -6.08 -5.61 29.43
C ALA A 363 -5.68 -5.51 27.95
N ILE A 364 -4.73 -6.34 27.52
CA ILE A 364 -4.19 -6.37 26.15
C ILE A 364 -4.32 -7.79 25.58
N ILE A 365 -4.78 -7.92 24.34
CA ILE A 365 -4.86 -9.23 23.67
C ILE A 365 -3.48 -9.54 23.11
N MET A 366 -2.90 -10.67 23.49
CA MET A 366 -1.72 -11.22 22.81
C MET A 366 -2.17 -11.92 21.52
N VAL A 367 -1.63 -11.45 20.40
CA VAL A 367 -1.92 -11.98 19.06
C VAL A 367 -0.67 -12.69 18.56
N GLY A 368 -0.76 -13.92 18.07
CA GLY A 368 0.37 -14.63 17.47
C GLY A 368 1.13 -15.55 18.44
N GLY A 369 2.43 -15.32 18.62
CA GLY A 369 3.39 -16.19 19.29
C GLY A 369 4.07 -17.20 18.35
N ALA A 370 5.04 -17.94 18.88
CA ALA A 370 5.78 -18.96 18.15
C ALA A 370 4.85 -19.90 17.34
N GLY A 371 5.24 -20.17 16.09
CA GLY A 371 4.52 -21.06 15.18
C GLY A 371 3.43 -20.40 14.31
N GLU A 372 3.19 -19.09 14.45
CA GLU A 372 2.10 -18.39 13.73
C GLU A 372 2.56 -17.58 12.51
N HIS A 373 3.83 -17.69 12.10
CA HIS A 373 4.41 -16.90 11.02
C HIS A 373 3.58 -16.95 9.72
N ASP A 374 3.18 -18.13 9.25
CA ASP A 374 2.38 -18.27 8.01
C ASP A 374 1.01 -17.55 8.12
N GLY A 375 0.40 -17.61 9.31
CA GLY A 375 -0.84 -16.91 9.62
C GLY A 375 -0.66 -15.39 9.51
N TRP A 376 0.42 -14.87 10.08
CA TRP A 376 0.78 -13.46 10.00
C TRP A 376 1.03 -12.98 8.56
N VAL A 377 1.87 -13.69 7.80
CA VAL A 377 2.24 -13.32 6.42
C VAL A 377 1.00 -13.17 5.55
N GLY A 378 0.08 -14.13 5.61
CA GLY A 378 -1.17 -14.06 4.86
C GLY A 378 -2.09 -12.94 5.34
N ALA A 379 -2.28 -12.82 6.65
CA ALA A 379 -3.21 -11.87 7.25
C ALA A 379 -2.78 -10.40 7.05
N ALA A 380 -1.48 -10.10 7.19
CA ALA A 380 -0.91 -8.76 7.06
C ALA A 380 -0.65 -8.32 5.60
N SER A 381 -0.80 -9.24 4.63
CA SER A 381 -0.64 -8.93 3.21
C SER A 381 -1.56 -7.80 2.73
N SER A 382 -1.17 -7.06 1.69
CA SER A 382 -1.98 -5.97 1.14
C SER A 382 -3.39 -6.38 0.70
N ALA A 383 -3.59 -7.66 0.37
CA ALA A 383 -4.90 -8.20 0.00
C ALA A 383 -5.85 -8.36 1.20
N ASN A 384 -5.32 -8.75 2.37
CA ASN A 384 -6.11 -9.16 3.53
C ASN A 384 -6.05 -8.17 4.71
N ARG A 385 -5.06 -7.29 4.75
CA ARG A 385 -4.74 -6.46 5.92
C ARG A 385 -5.91 -5.60 6.41
N ALA A 386 -6.70 -5.00 5.52
CA ALA A 386 -7.85 -4.21 5.92
C ALA A 386 -8.90 -5.04 6.69
N ARG A 387 -9.15 -6.28 6.24
CA ARG A 387 -10.03 -7.24 6.94
C ARG A 387 -9.40 -7.68 8.26
N PHE A 388 -8.10 -7.93 8.27
CA PHE A 388 -7.38 -8.34 9.47
C PHE A 388 -7.40 -7.27 10.57
N VAL A 389 -7.10 -6.01 10.22
CA VAL A 389 -7.20 -4.84 11.12
C VAL A 389 -8.61 -4.75 11.71
N GLN A 390 -9.64 -4.87 10.88
CA GLN A 390 -11.03 -4.84 11.35
C GLN A 390 -11.32 -5.98 12.34
N ASN A 391 -10.88 -7.20 12.04
CA ASN A 391 -11.13 -8.36 12.90
C ASN A 391 -10.38 -8.28 14.24
N LEU A 392 -9.15 -7.76 14.25
CA LEU A 392 -8.38 -7.53 15.49
C LEU A 392 -9.05 -6.47 16.38
N VAL A 393 -9.47 -5.34 15.80
CA VAL A 393 -10.20 -4.30 16.53
C VAL A 393 -11.53 -4.84 17.06
N ASN A 394 -12.26 -5.61 16.26
CA ASN A 394 -13.51 -6.24 16.69
C ASN A 394 -13.29 -7.23 17.85
N ALA A 395 -12.22 -8.04 17.81
CA ALA A 395 -11.88 -8.95 18.90
C ALA A 395 -11.57 -8.15 20.18
N MET A 396 -10.71 -7.13 20.09
CA MET A 396 -10.38 -6.24 21.21
C MET A 396 -11.65 -5.66 21.87
N GLU A 397 -12.57 -5.10 21.08
CA GLU A 397 -13.82 -4.52 21.59
C GLU A 397 -14.77 -5.58 22.17
N THR A 398 -14.90 -6.73 21.50
CA THR A 398 -15.82 -7.81 21.90
C THR A 398 -15.44 -8.42 23.26
N PHE A 399 -14.15 -8.50 23.54
CA PHE A 399 -13.64 -9.05 24.80
C PHE A 399 -13.40 -7.98 25.88
N GLY A 400 -13.57 -6.69 25.55
CA GLY A 400 -13.39 -5.58 26.48
C GLY A 400 -11.92 -5.28 26.78
N TYR A 401 -11.05 -5.34 25.79
CA TYR A 401 -9.62 -5.09 25.94
C TYR A 401 -9.25 -3.66 25.51
N ASP A 402 -8.18 -3.11 26.10
CA ASP A 402 -7.66 -1.76 25.85
C ASP A 402 -6.65 -1.72 24.69
N GLY A 403 -6.16 -2.87 24.22
CA GLY A 403 -5.08 -2.92 23.26
C GLY A 403 -4.75 -4.29 22.71
N LEU A 404 -3.73 -4.30 21.86
CA LEU A 404 -3.18 -5.46 21.19
C LEU A 404 -1.67 -5.56 21.42
N ASP A 405 -1.17 -6.76 21.62
CA ASP A 405 0.25 -7.12 21.62
C ASP A 405 0.54 -7.94 20.36
N ILE A 406 1.40 -7.40 19.49
CA ILE A 406 1.70 -7.94 18.16
C ILE A 406 2.89 -8.88 18.27
N ASP A 407 2.63 -10.12 18.65
CA ASP A 407 3.65 -11.15 18.85
C ASP A 407 3.90 -11.95 17.56
N TRP A 408 4.62 -11.34 16.62
CA TRP A 408 4.99 -11.97 15.35
C TRP A 408 6.36 -12.63 15.45
N GLU A 409 6.38 -13.97 15.45
CA GLU A 409 7.63 -14.74 15.59
C GLU A 409 7.81 -15.83 14.51
N PRO A 410 8.94 -15.83 13.77
CA PRO A 410 9.90 -14.73 13.61
C PRO A 410 9.38 -13.62 12.69
N VAL A 411 9.92 -12.40 12.83
CA VAL A 411 9.82 -11.34 11.81
C VAL A 411 10.99 -11.45 10.84
N GLU A 412 10.72 -11.88 9.61
CA GLU A 412 11.72 -11.95 8.56
C GLU A 412 11.87 -10.62 7.82
N GLN A 413 12.96 -10.48 7.05
CA GLN A 413 13.21 -9.28 6.25
C GLN A 413 12.06 -8.98 5.26
N ALA A 414 11.42 -10.01 4.73
CA ALA A 414 10.30 -9.89 3.80
C ALA A 414 9.01 -9.39 4.47
N ASP A 415 8.85 -9.60 5.77
CA ASP A 415 7.63 -9.28 6.53
C ASP A 415 7.54 -7.81 6.91
N LYS A 416 8.71 -7.18 7.09
CA LYS A 416 8.88 -5.81 7.58
C LYS A 416 7.92 -4.79 6.95
N PRO A 417 7.78 -4.70 5.61
CA PRO A 417 6.84 -3.76 5.01
C PRO A 417 5.37 -4.03 5.39
N ALA A 418 4.97 -5.29 5.50
CA ALA A 418 3.61 -5.68 5.88
C ALA A 418 3.35 -5.43 7.38
N LEU A 419 4.32 -5.73 8.24
CA LEU A 419 4.27 -5.44 9.67
C LEU A 419 4.13 -3.94 9.95
N LEU A 420 4.96 -3.09 9.33
CA LEU A 420 4.87 -1.63 9.49
C LEU A 420 3.49 -1.12 9.04
N ALA A 421 3.01 -1.56 7.87
CA ALA A 421 1.70 -1.17 7.37
C ALA A 421 0.56 -1.62 8.31
N LEU A 422 0.66 -2.82 8.89
CA LEU A 422 -0.30 -3.33 9.87
C LEU A 422 -0.32 -2.47 11.13
N ILE A 423 0.84 -2.18 11.72
CA ILE A 423 0.95 -1.35 12.93
C ILE A 423 0.40 0.06 12.69
N GLN A 424 0.69 0.65 11.52
CA GLN A 424 0.16 1.95 11.11
C GLN A 424 -1.36 1.93 10.98
N GLU A 425 -1.93 0.92 10.30
CA GLU A 425 -3.37 0.80 10.10
C GLU A 425 -4.12 0.50 11.41
N LEU A 426 -3.56 -0.30 12.32
CA LEU A 426 -4.11 -0.52 13.66
C LEU A 426 -4.15 0.78 14.45
N ARG A 427 -3.03 1.51 14.52
CA ARG A 427 -2.97 2.81 15.22
C ARG A 427 -3.94 3.82 14.62
N ALA A 428 -4.11 3.84 13.30
CA ALA A 428 -5.09 4.71 12.65
C ALA A 428 -6.54 4.31 12.96
N ALA A 429 -6.84 3.01 13.01
CA ALA A 429 -8.19 2.49 13.28
C ALA A 429 -8.66 2.76 14.72
N ARG A 430 -7.74 2.70 15.71
CA ARG A 430 -8.00 3.12 17.10
C ARG A 430 -6.80 3.89 17.66
N PRO A 431 -6.78 5.23 17.53
CA PRO A 431 -5.66 6.06 17.98
C PRO A 431 -5.31 5.91 19.47
N GLN A 432 -6.30 5.57 20.30
CA GLN A 432 -6.17 5.45 21.76
C GLN A 432 -5.94 4.01 22.25
N MET A 433 -5.86 3.00 21.36
CA MET A 433 -5.55 1.63 21.80
C MET A 433 -4.12 1.57 22.37
N LEU A 434 -3.87 0.65 23.31
CA LEU A 434 -2.50 0.26 23.60
C LEU A 434 -2.01 -0.67 22.50
N LEU A 435 -0.82 -0.43 21.99
CA LEU A 435 -0.19 -1.29 20.98
C LEU A 435 1.23 -1.61 21.43
N THR A 436 1.48 -2.89 21.71
CA THR A 436 2.77 -3.37 22.20
C THR A 436 3.32 -4.44 21.27
N MET A 437 4.62 -4.68 21.37
CA MET A 437 5.29 -5.72 20.58
C MET A 437 6.45 -6.32 21.37
N PRO A 438 6.49 -7.65 21.57
CA PRO A 438 7.70 -8.30 22.03
C PRO A 438 8.76 -8.35 20.91
N ILE A 439 10.03 -8.30 21.31
CA ILE A 439 11.20 -8.37 20.42
C ILE A 439 12.25 -9.32 21.00
N GLY A 440 13.06 -9.92 20.14
CA GLY A 440 14.08 -10.89 20.55
C GLY A 440 15.19 -10.29 21.42
N TRP A 441 15.79 -11.13 22.28
CA TRP A 441 17.07 -10.80 22.90
C TRP A 441 18.20 -10.80 21.86
N VAL A 442 19.34 -10.18 22.19
CA VAL A 442 20.44 -9.95 21.25
C VAL A 442 21.71 -10.62 21.74
N ASN A 443 22.32 -11.41 20.86
CA ASN A 443 23.63 -12.00 21.06
C ASN A 443 24.70 -10.91 20.97
N SER A 444 25.48 -10.69 22.02
CA SER A 444 26.51 -9.65 22.07
C SER A 444 27.68 -9.87 21.10
N ASN A 445 27.83 -11.08 20.55
CA ASN A 445 28.78 -11.33 19.46
C ASN A 445 28.29 -10.81 18.10
N PHE A 446 26.98 -10.58 17.96
CA PHE A 446 26.33 -10.09 16.74
C PHE A 446 25.37 -8.93 17.10
N PRO A 447 25.88 -7.81 17.63
CA PRO A 447 25.03 -6.69 18.05
C PRO A 447 24.17 -6.10 16.92
N GLU A 448 24.54 -6.33 15.66
CA GLU A 448 23.77 -5.97 14.46
C GLU A 448 22.42 -6.69 14.33
N ASP A 449 22.22 -7.80 15.05
CA ASP A 449 20.92 -8.50 15.10
C ASP A 449 19.83 -7.61 15.74
N ALA A 450 20.22 -6.60 16.53
CA ALA A 450 19.35 -5.50 16.91
C ALA A 450 19.11 -4.57 15.72
N ASP A 451 18.20 -4.97 14.82
CA ASP A 451 18.00 -4.26 13.55
C ASP A 451 17.42 -2.84 13.77
N PRO A 452 18.11 -1.77 13.33
CA PRO A 452 17.62 -0.38 13.42
C PRO A 452 16.29 -0.12 12.70
N TRP A 453 15.87 -1.00 11.79
CA TRP A 453 14.57 -0.91 11.13
C TRP A 453 13.40 -0.89 12.12
N PHE A 454 13.51 -1.57 13.27
CA PHE A 454 12.46 -1.56 14.30
C PHE A 454 12.18 -0.17 14.88
N ALA A 455 13.12 0.78 14.77
CA ALA A 455 12.90 2.16 15.15
C ALA A 455 11.74 2.82 14.36
N ASN A 456 11.40 2.31 13.17
CA ASN A 456 10.25 2.77 12.40
C ASN A 456 8.90 2.45 13.06
N LEU A 457 8.85 1.47 13.97
CA LEU A 457 7.64 1.06 14.69
C LEU A 457 7.41 1.91 15.95
N VAL A 458 8.49 2.42 16.55
CA VAL A 458 8.50 3.19 17.81
C VAL A 458 7.44 4.29 17.89
N PRO A 459 7.17 5.07 16.82
CA PRO A 459 6.16 6.13 16.90
C PRO A 459 4.71 5.63 17.07
N TYR A 460 4.44 4.36 16.76
CA TYR A 460 3.11 3.76 16.78
C TYR A 460 2.89 2.81 17.96
N LEU A 461 3.96 2.34 18.58
CA LEU A 461 3.94 1.42 19.71
C LEU A 461 4.09 2.15 21.05
N ASP A 462 3.38 1.67 22.06
CA ASP A 462 3.45 2.16 23.44
C ASP A 462 4.59 1.48 24.21
N GLN A 463 4.81 0.18 23.97
CA GLN A 463 5.88 -0.62 24.60
C GLN A 463 6.53 -1.52 23.55
N MET A 464 7.84 -1.70 23.66
CA MET A 464 8.60 -2.73 22.97
C MET A 464 9.34 -3.55 24.02
N ASN A 465 9.05 -4.84 24.11
CA ASN A 465 9.46 -5.64 25.25
C ASN A 465 10.42 -6.75 24.83
N VAL A 466 11.65 -6.72 25.36
CA VAL A 466 12.66 -7.73 25.03
C VAL A 466 12.31 -9.03 25.74
N MET A 467 12.15 -10.11 24.98
CA MET A 467 11.95 -11.46 25.48
C MET A 467 13.27 -12.04 26.03
N SER A 468 13.78 -11.42 27.10
CA SER A 468 15.10 -11.71 27.65
C SER A 468 15.08 -12.91 28.61
N TYR A 469 14.70 -14.08 28.08
CA TYR A 469 14.70 -15.37 28.75
C TYR A 469 15.16 -16.45 27.77
N GLU A 470 15.56 -17.62 28.29
CA GLU A 470 16.20 -18.69 27.52
C GLU A 470 17.39 -18.23 26.67
N MET A 471 18.19 -17.34 27.24
CA MET A 471 19.27 -16.64 26.54
C MET A 471 20.54 -17.50 26.41
N THR A 472 20.41 -18.76 25.98
CA THR A 472 21.54 -19.68 25.81
C THR A 472 21.27 -20.66 24.67
N GLY A 473 22.33 -21.22 24.07
CA GLY A 473 22.21 -22.26 23.06
C GLY A 473 23.53 -23.00 22.81
N PRO A 474 23.48 -24.22 22.22
CA PRO A 474 24.61 -25.13 22.07
C PRO A 474 25.51 -24.74 20.88
N TRP A 475 25.72 -23.45 20.66
CA TRP A 475 26.56 -22.97 19.58
C TRP A 475 28.03 -23.21 19.88
N GLY A 476 28.83 -23.40 18.83
CA GLY A 476 30.24 -23.78 18.95
C GLY A 476 31.03 -22.83 19.86
N GLY A 477 31.63 -23.37 20.92
CA GLY A 477 32.43 -22.62 21.89
C GLY A 477 31.63 -21.99 23.04
N TRP A 478 30.30 -22.09 23.04
CA TRP A 478 29.50 -21.57 24.14
C TRP A 478 29.60 -22.44 25.38
N LEU A 479 29.52 -21.78 26.52
CA LEU A 479 29.40 -22.39 27.83
C LEU A 479 27.95 -22.32 28.30
N SER A 480 27.57 -23.25 29.18
CA SER A 480 26.30 -23.25 29.87
C SER A 480 26.09 -21.92 30.55
N TRP A 481 24.88 -21.38 30.39
CA TRP A 481 24.56 -20.02 30.81
C TRP A 481 23.18 -19.93 31.42
N TYR A 482 22.95 -18.87 32.18
CA TYR A 482 21.68 -18.65 32.86
C TYR A 482 20.56 -18.39 31.86
N THR A 483 19.33 -18.75 32.22
CA THR A 483 18.15 -18.48 31.38
C THR A 483 17.98 -16.98 31.12
N SER A 484 18.31 -16.12 32.10
CA SER A 484 18.09 -14.68 32.02
C SER A 484 19.12 -13.91 32.87
N ALA A 485 20.42 -14.10 32.61
CA ALA A 485 21.48 -13.34 33.29
C ALA A 485 21.29 -11.84 33.09
N LEU A 486 21.35 -11.04 34.17
CA LEU A 486 21.23 -9.59 34.03
C LEU A 486 22.48 -8.98 33.38
N ARG A 487 23.67 -9.51 33.71
CA ARG A 487 24.99 -9.07 33.23
C ARG A 487 25.92 -10.26 33.03
N GLY A 488 27.18 -9.97 32.72
CA GLY A 488 28.26 -10.96 32.71
C GLY A 488 28.39 -11.68 31.38
N GLU A 489 27.80 -11.15 30.31
CA GLU A 489 27.99 -11.64 28.95
C GLU A 489 29.47 -11.60 28.54
N SER A 490 29.90 -12.59 27.75
CA SER A 490 31.24 -12.63 27.16
C SER A 490 31.24 -13.42 25.85
N GLY A 491 32.37 -13.50 25.13
CA GLY A 491 32.45 -14.21 23.86
C GLY A 491 31.95 -15.67 23.89
N TYR A 492 32.05 -16.36 25.03
CA TYR A 492 31.64 -17.77 25.21
C TYR A 492 30.29 -17.93 25.92
N HIS A 493 29.65 -16.84 26.33
CA HIS A 493 28.30 -16.82 26.87
C HIS A 493 27.72 -15.42 26.58
N PRO A 494 27.47 -15.12 25.29
CA PRO A 494 27.37 -13.75 24.78
C PRO A 494 25.97 -13.18 24.93
N THR A 495 25.35 -13.36 26.10
CA THR A 495 23.98 -12.91 26.32
C THR A 495 23.81 -12.38 27.73
N SER A 496 23.17 -11.22 27.84
CA SER A 496 22.58 -10.74 29.10
C SER A 496 21.40 -9.82 28.81
N VAL A 497 20.53 -9.63 29.81
CA VAL A 497 19.44 -8.65 29.74
C VAL A 497 20.00 -7.26 29.45
N SER A 498 21.08 -6.87 30.14
CA SER A 498 21.74 -5.58 29.96
C SER A 498 22.31 -5.41 28.55
N SER A 499 23.00 -6.42 28.00
CA SER A 499 23.57 -6.33 26.64
C SER A 499 22.48 -6.20 25.59
N SER A 500 21.39 -6.98 25.72
CA SER A 500 20.28 -6.99 24.78
C SER A 500 19.54 -5.66 24.75
N LEU A 501 19.21 -5.11 25.92
CA LEU A 501 18.55 -3.81 26.01
C LEU A 501 19.43 -2.69 25.44
N ASN A 502 20.74 -2.69 25.72
CA ASN A 502 21.64 -1.69 25.19
C ASN A 502 21.84 -1.81 23.67
N ALA A 503 21.80 -3.02 23.11
CA ALA A 503 21.82 -3.23 21.67
C ALA A 503 20.59 -2.60 21.00
N TRP A 504 19.38 -2.83 21.53
CA TRP A 504 18.16 -2.19 21.03
C TRP A 504 18.16 -0.66 21.19
N VAL A 505 18.72 -0.14 22.28
CA VAL A 505 18.96 1.30 22.43
C VAL A 505 19.91 1.82 21.34
N GLY A 506 20.99 1.09 21.05
CA GLY A 506 21.91 1.38 19.95
C GLY A 506 21.25 1.35 18.56
N ALA A 507 20.24 0.49 18.39
CA ALA A 507 19.41 0.40 17.19
C ALA A 507 18.38 1.55 17.06
N GLY A 508 18.26 2.42 18.08
CA GLY A 508 17.41 3.61 18.05
C GLY A 508 16.10 3.50 18.84
N LEU A 509 15.89 2.45 19.63
CA LEU A 509 14.72 2.33 20.49
C LEU A 509 14.89 3.17 21.77
N PRO A 510 13.91 4.01 22.15
CA PRO A 510 13.98 4.78 23.39
C PRO A 510 13.95 3.90 24.63
N ARG A 511 14.84 4.16 25.60
CA ARG A 511 14.90 3.42 26.89
C ARG A 511 13.55 3.37 27.60
N ASN A 512 12.84 4.49 27.63
CA ASN A 512 11.52 4.61 28.28
C ASN A 512 10.38 3.91 27.52
N LYS A 513 10.65 3.30 26.36
CA LYS A 513 9.73 2.40 25.65
C LYS A 513 10.19 0.95 25.62
N LEU A 514 11.36 0.65 26.18
CA LEU A 514 11.92 -0.68 26.28
C LEU A 514 11.63 -1.33 27.63
N GLY A 515 11.11 -2.55 27.59
CA GLY A 515 10.95 -3.42 28.76
C GLY A 515 11.83 -4.66 28.68
N MET A 516 12.19 -5.23 29.83
CA MET A 516 12.88 -6.54 29.92
C MET A 516 11.89 -7.68 30.17
N GLY A 517 12.31 -8.91 29.89
CA GLY A 517 11.55 -10.11 30.20
C GLY A 517 12.02 -10.77 31.50
N ILE A 518 11.06 -11.21 32.31
CA ILE A 518 11.27 -12.00 33.53
C ILE A 518 10.59 -13.36 33.35
N PRO A 519 11.35 -14.47 33.29
CA PRO A 519 10.77 -15.81 33.23
C PRO A 519 10.27 -16.25 34.60
N PHE A 520 9.03 -16.69 34.70
CA PHE A 520 8.44 -17.32 35.90
C PHE A 520 8.62 -18.85 35.91
N TYR A 521 9.59 -19.33 35.14
CA TYR A 521 10.00 -20.71 34.99
C TYR A 521 11.53 -20.77 34.99
N GLY A 522 12.09 -21.97 35.01
CA GLY A 522 13.54 -22.19 34.95
C GLY A 522 13.96 -23.11 33.81
N MET A 523 15.25 -23.14 33.50
CA MET A 523 15.85 -24.10 32.57
C MET A 523 16.63 -25.16 33.34
N ALA A 524 16.28 -26.43 33.13
CA ALA A 524 16.85 -27.57 33.83
C ALA A 524 17.81 -28.40 32.96
N TRP A 525 18.87 -28.89 33.59
CA TRP A 525 19.97 -29.56 32.92
C TRP A 525 20.40 -30.84 33.64
N ARG A 526 20.83 -31.85 32.88
CA ARG A 526 21.28 -33.14 33.41
C ARG A 526 22.76 -33.16 33.80
N ASN A 527 23.67 -33.30 32.83
CA ASN A 527 25.09 -33.47 33.13
C ASN A 527 25.82 -32.14 33.34
N ILE A 528 25.17 -31.02 33.01
CA ILE A 528 25.64 -29.69 33.39
C ILE A 528 25.27 -29.43 34.84
N THR A 529 26.27 -29.06 35.65
CA THR A 529 26.12 -28.88 37.11
C THR A 529 26.18 -27.42 37.55
N GLY A 530 26.28 -26.49 36.60
CA GLY A 530 26.36 -25.07 36.85
C GLY A 530 26.67 -24.26 35.60
N PRO A 531 26.83 -22.94 35.75
CA PRO A 531 27.27 -22.05 34.67
C PRO A 531 28.71 -22.36 34.22
N TYR A 532 29.10 -21.82 33.07
CA TYR A 532 30.48 -21.85 32.56
C TYR A 532 31.02 -23.24 32.20
N GLN A 533 30.16 -24.20 31.86
CA GLN A 533 30.55 -25.55 31.44
C GLN A 533 30.33 -25.75 29.94
N PRO A 534 31.25 -26.39 29.21
CA PRO A 534 31.05 -26.65 27.79
C PRO A 534 29.87 -27.60 27.56
N TYR A 535 29.08 -27.33 26.53
CA TYR A 535 28.06 -28.23 26.01
C TYR A 535 27.94 -28.07 24.50
N THR A 536 27.64 -29.17 23.79
CA THR A 536 27.76 -29.21 22.32
C THR A 536 26.44 -29.42 21.58
N ASP A 537 25.39 -29.82 22.31
CA ASP A 537 24.04 -30.01 21.79
C ASP A 537 23.02 -29.93 22.94
N TRP A 538 21.75 -30.11 22.61
CA TRP A 538 20.65 -30.09 23.57
C TRP A 538 20.46 -31.41 24.34
N SER A 539 21.39 -32.38 24.27
CA SER A 539 21.24 -33.67 24.96
C SER A 539 21.20 -33.56 26.49
N ASP A 540 21.83 -32.52 27.03
CA ASP A 540 21.84 -32.20 28.46
C ASP A 540 20.65 -31.37 28.92
N TYR A 541 19.89 -30.78 28.00
CA TYR A 541 18.70 -30.01 28.31
C TYR A 541 17.54 -30.94 28.67
N VAL A 542 16.85 -30.64 29.78
CA VAL A 542 15.72 -31.46 30.28
C VAL A 542 14.39 -30.81 29.97
N GLY A 543 14.28 -29.52 30.21
CA GLY A 543 13.04 -28.78 30.05
C GLY A 543 13.14 -27.36 30.57
N SER A 544 12.16 -26.56 30.20
CA SER A 544 12.04 -25.16 30.61
C SER A 544 10.59 -24.73 30.76
N ASP A 545 10.11 -23.81 29.93
CA ASP A 545 8.75 -23.30 29.86
C ASP A 545 7.73 -24.46 29.88
N ASN A 546 6.67 -24.30 30.65
CA ASN A 546 5.62 -25.28 30.94
C ASN A 546 6.09 -26.59 31.63
N SER A 547 7.39 -26.79 31.87
CA SER A 547 7.95 -28.03 32.45
C SER A 547 8.63 -27.83 33.80
N PHE A 548 9.19 -26.64 34.05
CA PHE A 548 9.85 -26.22 35.27
C PHE A 548 9.25 -24.92 35.78
N THR A 549 7.99 -25.00 36.20
CA THR A 549 7.26 -23.91 36.87
C THR A 549 7.95 -23.54 38.19
N TYR A 550 7.66 -22.34 38.70
CA TYR A 550 8.26 -21.90 39.95
C TYR A 550 7.90 -22.80 41.14
N GLU A 551 6.65 -23.28 41.21
CA GLU A 551 6.22 -24.27 42.22
C GLU A 551 7.12 -25.52 42.21
N LYS A 552 7.34 -26.11 41.03
CA LYS A 552 8.21 -27.29 40.88
C LYS A 552 9.65 -26.98 41.26
N ILE A 553 10.16 -25.81 40.90
CA ILE A 553 11.52 -25.40 41.29
C ILE A 553 11.64 -25.30 42.80
N LEU A 554 10.65 -24.75 43.49
CA LEU A 554 10.62 -24.69 44.96
C LEU A 554 10.59 -26.08 45.59
N GLU A 555 9.76 -27.00 45.07
CA GLU A 555 9.70 -28.39 45.52
C GLU A 555 11.06 -29.07 45.40
N LEU A 556 11.66 -29.03 44.20
CA LEU A 556 12.97 -29.66 43.95
C LEU A 556 14.05 -29.03 44.83
N SER A 557 14.05 -27.70 44.96
CA SER A 557 15.03 -26.95 45.75
C SER A 557 15.09 -27.34 47.23
N ALA A 558 14.09 -28.05 47.76
CA ALA A 558 14.13 -28.62 49.11
C ALA A 558 15.30 -29.59 49.34
N THR A 559 15.81 -30.23 48.27
CA THR A 559 16.99 -31.11 48.31
C THR A 559 18.22 -30.53 47.61
N GLY A 560 18.08 -29.34 47.03
CA GLY A 560 19.14 -28.63 46.30
C GLY A 560 19.84 -27.57 47.14
N VAL A 561 20.83 -26.93 46.53
CA VAL A 561 21.53 -25.78 47.10
C VAL A 561 21.27 -24.56 46.24
N TYR A 562 20.60 -23.56 46.80
CA TYR A 562 20.45 -22.25 46.17
C TYR A 562 21.82 -21.59 46.00
N ARG A 563 22.03 -21.01 44.82
CA ARG A 563 23.26 -20.30 44.46
C ARG A 563 22.91 -18.96 43.81
N TRP A 564 23.77 -18.00 44.09
CA TRP A 564 23.74 -16.67 43.51
C TRP A 564 25.07 -16.38 42.84
N ASP A 565 25.03 -15.97 41.59
CA ASP A 565 26.19 -15.44 40.88
C ASP A 565 26.17 -13.92 40.93
N GLU A 566 27.12 -13.35 41.67
CA GLU A 566 27.22 -11.92 41.89
C GLU A 566 27.55 -11.13 40.61
N ALA A 567 28.35 -11.72 39.71
CA ALA A 567 28.76 -11.04 38.48
C ALA A 567 27.64 -11.04 37.43
N ALA A 568 26.92 -12.15 37.32
CA ALA A 568 25.78 -12.27 36.42
C ALA A 568 24.49 -11.65 36.99
N GLN A 569 24.44 -11.47 38.32
CA GLN A 569 23.24 -11.19 39.11
C GLN A 569 22.11 -12.17 38.78
N ALA A 570 22.45 -13.47 38.82
CA ALA A 570 21.57 -14.55 38.41
C ALA A 570 21.47 -15.63 39.51
N SER A 571 20.28 -16.20 39.65
CA SER A 571 20.01 -17.29 40.58
C SER A 571 19.93 -18.64 39.89
N TYR A 572 20.28 -19.67 40.65
CA TYR A 572 20.15 -21.06 40.23
C TYR A 572 20.13 -21.99 41.44
N VAL A 573 19.76 -23.24 41.21
CA VAL A 573 19.87 -24.33 42.18
C VAL A 573 20.71 -25.47 41.60
N THR A 574 21.57 -26.06 42.42
CA THR A 574 22.39 -27.22 42.08
C THR A 574 22.03 -28.43 42.95
N PHE A 575 22.16 -29.63 42.39
CA PHE A 575 21.85 -30.88 43.08
C PHE A 575 23.05 -31.84 43.05
N ASP A 576 23.54 -32.22 44.23
CA ASP A 576 24.60 -33.23 44.36
C ASP A 576 24.09 -34.61 43.93
N VAL A 577 22.85 -34.93 44.30
CA VAL A 577 22.10 -36.11 43.86
C VAL A 577 21.09 -35.66 42.80
N PRO A 578 21.09 -36.23 41.58
CA PRO A 578 20.15 -35.84 40.54
C PRO A 578 18.67 -35.97 40.97
N VAL A 579 17.87 -34.97 40.61
CA VAL A 579 16.42 -34.91 40.83
C VAL A 579 15.67 -35.09 39.50
N GLU A 580 14.34 -35.13 39.52
CA GLU A 580 13.48 -35.27 38.33
C GLU A 580 13.90 -36.44 37.41
N ASP A 581 13.28 -37.59 37.62
CA ASP A 581 13.63 -38.87 36.97
C ASP A 581 15.10 -39.28 37.14
N GLY A 582 15.77 -38.74 38.16
CA GLY A 582 17.17 -39.02 38.47
C GLY A 582 18.15 -38.42 37.46
N THR A 583 17.78 -37.33 36.79
CA THR A 583 18.60 -36.75 35.72
C THR A 583 19.06 -35.31 35.98
N VAL A 584 18.23 -34.45 36.55
CA VAL A 584 18.49 -33.01 36.68
C VAL A 584 19.49 -32.71 37.79
N ARG A 585 20.52 -31.89 37.48
CA ARG A 585 21.54 -31.46 38.44
C ARG A 585 21.71 -29.95 38.56
N TRP A 586 21.14 -29.18 37.64
CA TRP A 586 21.21 -27.72 37.66
C TRP A 586 19.93 -27.13 37.08
N ILE A 587 19.36 -26.14 37.77
CA ILE A 587 18.23 -25.36 37.26
C ILE A 587 18.56 -23.87 37.41
N SER A 588 18.60 -23.14 36.30
CA SER A 588 18.70 -21.67 36.30
C SER A 588 17.32 -21.05 36.19
N TYR A 589 17.01 -20.07 37.03
CA TYR A 589 15.71 -19.41 37.10
C TYR A 589 15.83 -18.01 37.74
N ASP A 590 14.80 -17.19 37.60
CA ASP A 590 14.70 -15.91 38.31
C ASP A 590 14.05 -16.10 39.69
N SER A 591 14.85 -15.92 40.74
CA SER A 591 14.38 -15.81 42.12
C SER A 591 13.94 -14.38 42.45
N PRO A 592 13.27 -14.14 43.60
CA PRO A 592 13.01 -12.78 44.09
C PRO A 592 14.26 -11.89 44.15
N GLN A 593 15.44 -12.46 44.46
CA GLN A 593 16.70 -11.72 44.46
C GLN A 593 17.11 -11.27 43.05
N ALA A 594 16.95 -12.13 42.04
CA ALA A 594 17.22 -11.78 40.64
C ALA A 594 16.24 -10.70 40.13
N ILE A 595 14.96 -10.83 40.46
CA ILE A 595 13.91 -9.86 40.11
C ILE A 595 14.20 -8.49 40.72
N ALA A 596 14.60 -8.44 42.00
CA ALA A 596 15.00 -7.20 42.66
C ALA A 596 16.20 -6.52 41.96
N ALA A 597 17.23 -7.29 41.59
CA ALA A 597 18.37 -6.77 40.85
C ALA A 597 17.97 -6.20 39.47
N LYS A 598 17.05 -6.88 38.78
CA LYS A 598 16.50 -6.45 37.48
C LYS A 598 15.67 -5.18 37.58
N GLY A 599 14.81 -5.07 38.60
CA GLY A 599 14.03 -3.84 38.87
C GLY A 599 14.92 -2.64 39.19
N ALA A 600 15.94 -2.82 40.04
CA ALA A 600 16.93 -1.78 40.33
C ALA A 600 17.67 -1.35 39.04
N PHE A 601 18.11 -2.31 38.22
CA PHE A 601 18.74 -2.01 36.94
C PHE A 601 17.82 -1.22 36.00
N ALA A 602 16.55 -1.62 35.86
CA ALA A 602 15.57 -0.94 35.02
C ALA A 602 15.42 0.53 35.44
N HIS A 603 15.23 0.76 36.74
CA HIS A 603 15.11 2.09 37.33
C HIS A 603 16.37 2.95 37.08
N ASP A 604 17.53 2.44 37.47
CA ASP A 604 18.79 3.20 37.44
C ASP A 604 19.24 3.55 36.01
N ASN A 605 18.76 2.79 35.02
CA ASN A 605 19.11 2.96 33.61
C ASN A 605 17.97 3.55 32.76
N GLY A 606 16.87 3.98 33.39
CA GLY A 606 15.74 4.65 32.73
C GLY A 606 14.97 3.78 31.75
N PHE A 607 14.96 2.46 31.93
CA PHE A 607 14.12 1.55 31.15
C PHE A 607 12.68 1.63 31.61
N GLY A 608 11.76 1.41 30.68
CA GLY A 608 10.35 1.71 30.90
C GLY A 608 9.59 0.67 31.73
N GLY A 609 10.01 -0.60 31.74
CA GLY A 609 9.31 -1.60 32.54
C GLY A 609 9.75 -3.04 32.32
N THR A 610 8.83 -3.97 32.56
CA THR A 610 9.04 -5.41 32.38
C THR A 610 7.82 -6.11 31.80
N ILE A 611 8.07 -7.16 31.02
CA ILE A 611 7.13 -8.23 30.73
C ILE A 611 7.46 -9.48 31.57
N ILE A 612 6.45 -10.31 31.80
CA ILE A 612 6.57 -11.58 32.54
C ILE A 612 6.05 -12.72 31.66
N TRP A 613 6.88 -13.74 31.42
CA TRP A 613 6.48 -14.99 30.76
C TRP A 613 6.58 -16.17 31.74
N THR A 614 5.49 -16.80 32.20
CA THR A 614 4.10 -16.31 32.21
C THR A 614 3.63 -16.26 33.66
N ILE A 615 2.68 -15.38 33.99
CA ILE A 615 2.23 -15.24 35.38
C ILE A 615 1.61 -16.53 35.93
N ASN A 616 1.07 -17.39 35.06
CA ASN A 616 0.54 -18.69 35.42
C ASN A 616 1.58 -19.58 36.12
N GLN A 617 2.83 -19.58 35.63
CA GLN A 617 3.89 -20.48 36.09
C GLN A 617 4.58 -20.01 37.38
N GLY A 618 4.33 -18.76 37.81
CA GLY A 618 4.77 -18.24 39.11
C GLY A 618 3.82 -18.55 40.26
N CYS A 619 2.59 -18.99 39.96
CA CYS A 619 1.61 -19.37 40.98
C CYS A 619 2.08 -20.64 41.70
N THR A 620 2.04 -20.61 43.02
CA THR A 620 2.49 -21.71 43.91
C THR A 620 1.34 -22.31 44.71
N ASP A 621 0.18 -21.67 44.72
CA ASP A 621 -1.05 -22.19 45.31
C ASP A 621 -2.26 -21.63 44.55
N PRO A 622 -2.85 -22.42 43.63
CA PRO A 622 -4.04 -22.02 42.87
C PRO A 622 -5.26 -21.69 43.75
N ALA A 623 -5.37 -22.27 44.95
CA ALA A 623 -6.53 -22.07 45.82
C ALA A 623 -6.51 -20.66 46.45
N THR A 624 -5.33 -20.21 46.87
CA THR A 624 -5.15 -18.86 47.44
C THR A 624 -4.79 -17.81 46.39
N GLY A 625 -4.15 -18.22 45.30
CA GLY A 625 -3.56 -17.34 44.29
C GLY A 625 -2.13 -16.89 44.61
N ALA A 626 -1.45 -17.54 45.57
CA ALA A 626 -0.13 -17.14 46.01
C ALA A 626 0.89 -17.21 44.86
N ASN A 627 1.54 -16.08 44.57
CA ASN A 627 2.49 -15.94 43.47
C ASN A 627 3.70 -15.11 43.92
N PRO A 628 4.68 -15.73 44.61
CA PRO A 628 5.79 -15.00 45.24
C PRO A 628 6.70 -14.27 44.24
N LEU A 629 6.79 -14.74 42.99
CA LEU A 629 7.53 -14.01 41.95
C LEU A 629 6.79 -12.76 41.51
N LEU A 630 5.46 -12.80 41.48
CA LEU A 630 4.64 -11.63 41.17
C LEU A 630 4.73 -10.58 42.30
N ASP A 631 4.77 -11.01 43.57
CA ASP A 631 5.06 -10.15 44.71
C ASP A 631 6.44 -9.49 44.57
N ALA A 632 7.48 -10.25 44.21
CA ALA A 632 8.82 -9.71 43.98
C ALA A 632 8.86 -8.69 42.82
N VAL A 633 8.09 -8.89 41.75
CA VAL A 633 8.00 -7.93 40.64
C VAL A 633 7.32 -6.64 41.10
N LYS A 634 6.25 -6.74 41.90
CA LYS A 634 5.58 -5.57 42.46
C LYS A 634 6.56 -4.72 43.26
N ASP A 635 7.27 -5.34 44.19
CA ASP A 635 8.27 -4.67 45.04
C ASP A 635 9.41 -4.05 44.21
N ALA A 636 9.82 -4.70 43.13
CA ALA A 636 10.97 -4.27 42.34
C ALA A 636 10.66 -3.19 41.29
N PHE A 637 9.42 -3.11 40.81
CA PHE A 637 9.05 -2.24 39.68
C PHE A 637 8.00 -1.18 40.03
N LEU A 638 7.15 -1.41 41.03
CA LEU A 638 6.01 -0.54 41.35
C LEU A 638 6.12 0.16 42.71
N GLU A 639 6.93 -0.37 43.63
CA GLU A 639 7.25 0.22 44.93
C GLU A 639 8.70 0.76 44.95
#